data_AF-A0A2U1QB94-F1
#
_entry.id   AF-A0A2U1QB94-F1
#
_cell.length_a   1.000
_cell.length_b   1.000
_cell.length_c   1.000
_cell.angle_alpha   90.00
_cell.angle_beta   90.00
_cell.angle_gamma   90.00
#
_symmetry.space_group_name_H-M   'P 1'
#
loop_
_entity.id
_entity.type
_entity.pdbx_description
1 polymer ?
#
loop_
_entity_poly.entity_id
_entity_poly.type
_entity_poly.pdbx_seq_one_letter_code
_entity_poly.pdbx_strand_id
1 'polypeptide(L)'
;MVPNGCRRSRKAEEDILDEIRKYKEDHTKEKIDYYDAFKGQEEKDDFLANVNRLEQAKIWDVIIEMVIRKDLPDEFEGRDEWVALGTDFRRLVEPLDIGNYYRHLKGDGIIPYMSVRPKRYKFTQRWYEHANVTGFELVSESNFVAEIEELMIEVETRKNKTREEVEEGIERIKHQVQKWRSELKDKCKDKDLFWGESILSKLQEKLAQGLQ
;
A
#
# COMPACT_ATOMS: atom_id res chain seq x y z
N MET A 1 4.59 -31.06 3.97
CA MET A 1 3.62 -31.15 2.86
C MET A 1 2.58 -30.06 3.05
N VAL A 2 2.40 -29.17 2.07
CA VAL A 2 1.36 -28.12 2.13
C VAL A 2 0.02 -28.74 1.72
N PRO A 3 -1.08 -28.57 2.48
CA PRO A 3 -2.37 -29.16 2.13
C PRO A 3 -2.81 -28.81 0.70
N ASN A 4 -3.40 -29.76 -0.02
CA ASN A 4 -3.79 -29.58 -1.43
C ASN A 4 -4.74 -28.38 -1.68
N GLY A 5 -5.50 -27.95 -0.67
CA GLY A 5 -6.32 -26.72 -0.73
C GLY A 5 -5.49 -25.44 -0.84
N CYS A 6 -4.35 -25.39 -0.15
CA CYS A 6 -3.45 -24.22 -0.11
C CYS A 6 -2.70 -24.02 -1.43
N ARG A 7 -2.50 -25.08 -2.24
CA ARG A 7 -1.91 -24.97 -3.59
C ARG A 7 -2.86 -24.34 -4.61
N ARG A 8 -4.17 -24.60 -4.51
CA ARG A 8 -5.18 -24.00 -5.41
C ARG A 8 -5.50 -22.55 -5.03
N SER A 9 -5.53 -22.25 -3.73
CA SER A 9 -5.70 -20.88 -3.21
C SER A 9 -4.62 -19.94 -3.75
N ARG A 10 -3.35 -20.37 -3.67
CA ARG A 10 -2.20 -19.57 -4.11
C ARG A 10 -2.24 -19.17 -5.58
N LYS A 11 -2.59 -20.09 -6.48
CA LYS A 11 -2.65 -19.77 -7.91
C LYS A 11 -3.72 -18.71 -8.19
N ALA A 12 -4.88 -18.80 -7.54
CA ALA A 12 -5.91 -17.79 -7.66
C ALA A 12 -5.45 -16.43 -7.10
N GLU A 13 -4.71 -16.43 -5.98
CA GLU A 13 -4.08 -15.22 -5.42
C GLU A 13 -3.09 -14.58 -6.40
N GLU A 14 -2.21 -15.37 -6.99
CA GLU A 14 -1.23 -14.93 -8.00
C GLU A 14 -1.95 -14.37 -9.24
N ASP A 15 -2.96 -15.07 -9.77
CA ASP A 15 -3.73 -14.64 -10.94
C ASP A 15 -4.41 -13.27 -10.69
N ILE A 16 -4.99 -13.05 -9.51
CA ILE A 16 -5.62 -11.76 -9.15
C ILE A 16 -4.55 -10.65 -8.97
N LEU A 17 -3.39 -10.96 -8.39
CA LEU A 17 -2.29 -9.99 -8.30
C LEU A 17 -1.76 -9.60 -9.68
N ASP A 18 -1.70 -10.55 -10.61
CA ASP A 18 -1.30 -10.30 -11.99
C ASP A 18 -2.26 -9.34 -12.70
N GLU A 19 -3.57 -9.44 -12.44
CA GLU A 19 -4.57 -8.49 -12.95
C GLU A 19 -4.37 -7.08 -12.36
N ILE A 20 -4.09 -6.96 -11.06
CA ILE A 20 -3.80 -5.67 -10.42
C ILE A 20 -2.47 -5.08 -10.95
N ARG A 21 -1.46 -5.92 -11.20
CA ARG A 21 -0.20 -5.50 -11.80
C ARG A 21 -0.43 -4.96 -13.21
N LYS A 22 -1.25 -5.65 -14.01
CA LYS A 22 -1.63 -5.18 -15.35
C LYS A 22 -2.36 -3.84 -15.29
N TYR A 23 -3.33 -3.69 -14.39
CA TYR A 23 -4.01 -2.42 -14.16
C TYR A 23 -3.03 -1.29 -13.85
N LYS A 24 -2.04 -1.54 -12.99
CA LYS A 24 -0.97 -0.57 -12.69
C LYS A 24 -0.13 -0.21 -13.92
N GLU A 25 0.29 -1.21 -14.70
CA GLU A 25 1.10 -1.01 -15.91
C GLU A 25 0.36 -0.21 -16.98
N ASP A 26 -0.94 -0.45 -17.16
CA ASP A 26 -1.74 0.25 -18.16
C ASP A 26 -1.89 1.73 -17.82
N HIS A 27 -2.17 2.07 -16.56
CA HIS A 27 -2.25 3.46 -16.11
C HIS A 27 -0.91 4.19 -16.16
N THR A 28 0.19 3.50 -15.86
CA THR A 28 1.54 4.07 -15.98
C THR A 28 1.83 4.56 -17.41
N LYS A 29 1.24 3.95 -18.46
CA LYS A 29 1.37 4.39 -19.86
C LYS A 29 0.56 5.66 -20.16
N GLU A 30 -0.55 5.86 -19.46
CA GLU A 30 -1.51 6.95 -19.70
C GLU A 30 -1.16 8.26 -18.96
N LYS A 31 0.00 8.29 -18.28
CA LYS A 31 0.49 9.42 -17.46
C LYS A 31 -0.36 9.74 -16.22
N ILE A 32 -1.33 8.90 -15.88
CA ILE A 32 -2.07 8.95 -14.61
C ILE A 32 -1.56 7.79 -13.78
N ASP A 33 -1.14 8.02 -12.54
CA ASP A 33 -0.74 6.88 -11.72
C ASP A 33 -1.98 6.06 -11.29
N TYR A 34 -1.79 4.75 -11.15
CA TYR A 34 -2.88 3.81 -10.88
C TYR A 34 -3.60 4.07 -9.54
N TYR A 35 -2.92 4.71 -8.59
CA TYR A 35 -3.50 5.14 -7.31
C TYR A 35 -4.52 6.25 -7.53
N ASP A 36 -4.14 7.30 -8.28
CA ASP A 36 -5.02 8.41 -8.62
C ASP A 36 -6.21 7.94 -9.45
N ALA A 37 -5.97 7.12 -10.48
CA ALA A 37 -7.03 6.53 -11.29
C ALA A 37 -8.02 5.75 -10.43
N PHE A 38 -7.51 4.88 -9.56
CA PHE A 38 -8.34 4.07 -8.66
C PHE A 38 -9.13 4.94 -7.67
N LYS A 39 -8.51 6.01 -7.14
CA LYS A 39 -9.17 6.94 -6.20
C LYS A 39 -10.27 7.73 -6.90
N GLY A 40 -10.14 8.03 -8.19
CA GLY A 40 -11.21 8.61 -9.01
C GLY A 40 -12.35 7.62 -9.26
N GLN A 41 -12.00 6.39 -9.68
CA GLN A 41 -12.90 5.33 -10.11
C GLN A 41 -13.93 5.81 -11.14
N GLU A 42 -13.41 6.23 -12.29
CA GLU A 42 -14.18 6.76 -13.40
C GLU A 42 -14.39 5.70 -14.49
N GLU A 43 -13.42 4.80 -14.65
CA GLU A 43 -13.37 3.81 -15.71
C GLU A 43 -13.73 2.40 -15.22
N LYS A 44 -14.17 1.55 -16.15
CA LYS A 44 -14.55 0.15 -15.84
C LYS A 44 -13.42 -0.63 -15.17
N ASP A 45 -12.19 -0.37 -15.58
CA ASP A 45 -11.02 -1.07 -15.06
C ASP A 45 -10.75 -0.70 -13.59
N ASP A 46 -11.12 0.50 -13.15
CA ASP A 46 -11.02 0.93 -11.75
C ASP A 46 -12.01 0.13 -10.85
N PHE A 47 -13.21 -0.15 -11.37
CA PHE A 47 -14.18 -1.00 -10.68
C PHE A 47 -13.68 -2.44 -10.59
N LEU A 48 -13.06 -2.96 -11.65
CA LEU A 48 -12.45 -4.29 -11.64
C LEU A 48 -11.30 -4.37 -10.64
N ALA A 49 -10.41 -3.37 -10.62
CA ALA A 49 -9.35 -3.27 -9.63
C ALA A 49 -9.89 -3.25 -8.19
N ASN A 50 -11.05 -2.61 -7.96
CA ASN A 50 -11.68 -2.59 -6.64
C ASN A 50 -12.28 -3.96 -6.25
N VAL A 51 -12.83 -4.71 -7.20
CA VAL A 51 -13.28 -6.10 -6.97
C VAL A 51 -12.09 -6.99 -6.62
N ASN A 52 -11.01 -6.88 -7.39
CA ASN A 52 -9.79 -7.66 -7.17
C ASN A 52 -9.13 -7.33 -5.83
N ARG A 53 -9.10 -6.05 -5.44
CA ARG A 53 -8.66 -5.58 -4.11
C ARG A 53 -9.46 -6.25 -2.99
N LEU A 54 -10.80 -6.29 -3.10
CA LEU A 54 -11.66 -6.91 -2.11
C LEU A 54 -11.44 -8.43 -2.02
N GLU A 55 -11.22 -9.09 -3.15
CA GLU A 55 -10.97 -10.53 -3.17
C GLU A 55 -9.62 -10.88 -2.53
N GLN A 56 -8.57 -10.12 -2.84
CA GLN A 56 -7.28 -10.24 -2.16
C GLN A 56 -7.41 -10.02 -0.65
N ALA A 57 -8.14 -8.98 -0.24
CA ALA A 57 -8.35 -8.69 1.18
C ALA A 57 -9.00 -9.87 1.91
N LYS A 58 -10.04 -10.50 1.34
CA LYS A 58 -10.70 -11.67 1.93
C LYS A 58 -9.73 -12.84 2.08
N ILE A 59 -8.96 -13.15 1.04
CA ILE A 59 -8.04 -14.29 1.06
C ILE A 59 -6.96 -14.07 2.12
N TRP A 60 -6.35 -12.89 2.15
CA TRP A 60 -5.33 -12.56 3.14
C TRP A 60 -5.88 -12.49 4.56
N ASP A 61 -7.10 -11.98 4.76
CA ASP A 61 -7.73 -11.99 6.09
C ASP A 61 -7.94 -13.43 6.58
N VAL A 62 -8.33 -14.37 5.72
CA VAL A 62 -8.41 -15.81 6.06
C VAL A 62 -7.04 -16.38 6.39
N ILE A 63 -6.00 -16.11 5.59
CA ILE A 63 -4.64 -16.59 5.85
C ILE A 63 -4.14 -16.07 7.21
N ILE A 64 -4.32 -14.79 7.50
CA ILE A 64 -3.90 -14.21 8.78
C ILE A 64 -4.68 -14.78 9.96
N GLU A 65 -5.99 -15.02 9.82
CA GLU A 65 -6.76 -15.69 10.86
C GLU A 65 -6.27 -17.11 11.12
N MET A 66 -5.89 -17.86 10.08
CA MET A 66 -5.28 -19.19 10.24
C MET A 66 -3.91 -19.13 10.94
N VAL A 67 -3.09 -18.12 10.64
CA VAL A 67 -1.83 -17.87 11.37
C VAL A 67 -2.10 -17.58 12.84
N ILE A 68 -3.05 -16.68 13.14
CA ILE A 68 -3.41 -16.32 14.52
C ILE A 68 -3.92 -17.53 15.31
N ARG A 69 -4.68 -18.42 14.66
CA ARG A 69 -5.23 -19.66 15.27
C ARG A 69 -4.21 -20.79 15.37
N LYS A 70 -3.02 -20.64 14.78
CA LYS A 70 -2.00 -21.69 14.64
C LYS A 70 -2.51 -22.91 13.87
N ASP A 71 -3.36 -22.66 12.88
CA ASP A 71 -3.88 -23.69 11.97
C ASP A 71 -2.88 -24.02 10.83
N LEU A 72 -1.80 -23.23 10.73
CA LEU A 72 -0.72 -23.40 9.75
C LEU A 72 0.56 -23.90 10.43
N PRO A 73 1.48 -24.55 9.68
CA PRO A 73 2.77 -24.98 10.21
C PRO A 73 3.55 -23.84 10.84
N ASP A 74 4.29 -24.11 11.91
CA ASP A 74 5.07 -23.10 12.65
C ASP A 74 6.03 -22.32 11.74
N GLU A 75 6.63 -22.98 10.73
CA GLU A 75 7.53 -22.31 9.79
C GLU A 75 6.83 -21.46 8.71
N PHE A 76 5.49 -21.43 8.65
CA PHE A 76 4.74 -20.81 7.55
C PHE A 76 5.13 -19.35 7.29
N GLU A 77 5.20 -18.53 8.34
CA GLU A 77 5.52 -17.09 8.28
C GLU A 77 6.94 -16.82 7.77
N GLY A 78 7.84 -17.81 7.84
CA GLY A 78 9.22 -17.72 7.40
C GLY A 78 9.50 -18.36 6.04
N ARG A 79 8.49 -18.92 5.35
CA ARG A 79 8.69 -19.53 4.04
C ARG A 79 8.84 -18.47 2.97
N ASP A 80 9.94 -18.54 2.22
CA ASP A 80 10.28 -17.56 1.17
C ASP A 80 9.14 -17.33 0.18
N GLU A 81 8.37 -18.37 -0.19
CA GLU A 81 7.24 -18.20 -1.11
C GLU A 81 6.10 -17.33 -0.53
N TRP A 82 5.82 -17.45 0.77
CA TRP A 82 4.76 -16.68 1.44
C TRP A 82 5.22 -15.27 1.79
N VAL A 83 6.48 -15.13 2.16
CA VAL A 83 7.12 -13.83 2.34
C VAL A 83 7.08 -13.05 1.04
N ALA A 84 7.44 -13.67 -0.08
CA ALA A 84 7.41 -13.04 -1.40
C ALA A 84 5.99 -12.64 -1.81
N LEU A 85 5.05 -13.59 -1.77
CA LEU A 85 3.65 -13.36 -2.16
C LEU A 85 2.98 -12.28 -1.28
N GLY A 86 3.22 -12.32 0.03
CA GLY A 86 2.72 -11.31 0.96
C GLY A 86 3.33 -9.93 0.76
N THR A 87 4.58 -9.87 0.34
CA THR A 87 5.26 -8.62 -0.02
C THR A 87 4.65 -8.02 -1.29
N ASP A 88 4.43 -8.83 -2.33
CA ASP A 88 3.85 -8.37 -3.60
C ASP A 88 2.40 -7.93 -3.39
N PHE A 89 1.60 -8.72 -2.66
CA PHE A 89 0.25 -8.34 -2.24
C PHE A 89 0.24 -6.98 -1.53
N ARG A 90 1.09 -6.81 -0.51
CA ARG A 90 1.13 -5.57 0.27
C ARG A 90 1.49 -4.38 -0.61
N ARG A 91 2.49 -4.51 -1.49
CA ARG A 91 2.98 -3.42 -2.35
C ARG A 91 1.98 -3.00 -3.44
N LEU A 92 1.23 -3.95 -3.99
CA LEU A 92 0.24 -3.69 -5.04
C LEU A 92 -1.11 -3.24 -4.48
N VAL A 93 -1.56 -3.84 -3.39
CA VAL A 93 -2.95 -3.70 -2.93
C VAL A 93 -3.11 -2.69 -1.81
N GLU A 94 -2.11 -2.52 -0.93
CA GLU A 94 -2.22 -1.56 0.18
C GLU A 94 -2.42 -0.11 -0.29
N PRO A 95 -1.74 0.38 -1.36
CA PRO A 95 -2.04 1.70 -1.90
C PRO A 95 -3.49 1.85 -2.35
N LEU A 96 -4.09 0.81 -2.95
CA LEU A 96 -5.49 0.84 -3.36
C LEU A 96 -6.45 0.87 -2.16
N ASP A 97 -6.15 0.10 -1.11
CA ASP A 97 -6.90 0.13 0.15
C ASP A 97 -6.84 1.53 0.81
N ILE A 98 -5.67 2.19 0.77
CA ILE A 98 -5.50 3.56 1.25
C ILE A 98 -6.30 4.54 0.38
N GLY A 99 -6.21 4.43 -0.95
CA GLY A 99 -6.98 5.26 -1.87
C GLY A 99 -8.49 5.11 -1.62
N ASN A 100 -8.98 3.89 -1.43
CA ASN A 100 -10.37 3.63 -1.08
C ASN A 100 -10.75 4.24 0.28
N TYR A 101 -9.86 4.16 1.28
CA TYR A 101 -10.06 4.73 2.60
C TYR A 101 -10.27 6.24 2.54
N TYR A 102 -9.34 6.97 1.95
CA TYR A 102 -9.42 8.44 1.86
C TYR A 102 -10.47 8.93 0.88
N ARG A 103 -10.84 8.14 -0.14
CA ARG A 103 -11.94 8.47 -1.04
C ARG A 103 -13.30 8.51 -0.35
N HIS A 104 -13.55 7.56 0.54
CA HIS A 104 -14.83 7.44 1.25
C HIS A 104 -14.83 8.17 2.60
N LEU A 105 -13.71 8.81 2.95
CA LEU A 105 -13.57 9.56 4.19
C LEU A 105 -14.52 10.77 4.18
N LYS A 106 -15.54 10.75 5.05
CA LYS A 106 -16.51 11.84 5.24
C LYS A 106 -16.81 12.02 6.73
N GLY A 107 -16.76 13.26 7.22
CA GLY A 107 -17.28 13.65 8.55
C GLY A 107 -16.22 14.09 9.57
N ASP A 108 -16.70 14.54 10.73
CA ASP A 108 -15.87 14.87 11.90
C ASP A 108 -15.45 13.61 12.66
N GLY A 109 -14.22 13.62 13.21
CA GLY A 109 -13.63 12.46 13.89
C GLY A 109 -12.81 11.54 12.99
N ILE A 110 -12.11 12.12 12.00
CA ILE A 110 -11.18 11.41 11.11
C ILE A 110 -10.13 10.67 11.95
N ILE A 111 -10.07 9.36 11.78
CA ILE A 111 -9.03 8.53 12.38
C ILE A 111 -7.96 8.32 11.30
N PRO A 112 -6.68 8.58 11.53
CA PRO A 112 -5.66 8.35 10.52
C PRO A 112 -5.63 6.89 10.05
N TYR A 113 -5.40 6.64 8.76
CA TYR A 113 -5.36 5.26 8.22
C TYR A 113 -4.41 4.37 9.01
N MET A 114 -3.27 4.90 9.43
CA MET A 114 -2.26 4.15 10.19
C MET A 114 -2.79 3.61 11.54
N SER A 115 -3.78 4.27 12.15
CA SER A 115 -4.45 3.80 13.37
C SER A 115 -5.40 2.62 13.09
N VAL A 116 -6.03 2.57 11.91
CA VAL A 116 -6.98 1.52 11.50
C VAL A 116 -6.41 0.52 10.50
N ARG A 117 -5.10 0.61 10.22
CA ARG A 117 -4.41 -0.21 9.23
C ARG A 117 -4.69 -1.70 9.42
N PRO A 118 -5.22 -2.40 8.39
CA PRO A 118 -5.58 -3.81 8.46
C PRO A 118 -4.43 -4.74 8.90
N LYS A 119 -4.77 -5.80 9.64
CA LYS A 119 -3.77 -6.77 10.15
C LYS A 119 -2.99 -7.45 9.02
N ARG A 120 -3.63 -7.77 7.90
CA ARG A 120 -2.97 -8.38 6.72
C ARG A 120 -1.70 -7.66 6.28
N TYR A 121 -1.70 -6.32 6.27
CA TYR A 121 -0.52 -5.55 5.91
C TYR A 121 0.53 -5.49 7.02
N LYS A 122 0.10 -5.46 8.29
CA LYS A 122 1.01 -5.49 9.45
C LYS A 122 1.76 -6.83 9.53
N PHE A 123 1.10 -7.94 9.27
CA PHE A 123 1.70 -9.27 9.29
C PHE A 123 2.67 -9.46 8.12
N THR A 124 2.22 -9.21 6.88
CA THR A 124 3.10 -9.39 5.71
C THR A 124 4.30 -8.45 5.71
N GLN A 125 4.16 -7.25 6.28
CA GLN A 125 5.31 -6.38 6.53
C GLN A 125 6.31 -7.01 7.52
N ARG A 126 5.84 -7.52 8.66
CA ARG A 126 6.71 -8.17 9.65
C ARG A 126 7.41 -9.41 9.10
N TRP A 127 6.74 -10.19 8.27
CA TRP A 127 7.33 -11.35 7.59
C TRP A 127 8.49 -10.93 6.69
N TYR A 128 8.29 -9.87 5.89
CA TYR A 128 9.33 -9.29 5.06
C TYR A 128 10.51 -8.75 5.89
N GLU A 129 10.23 -7.99 6.94
CA GLU A 129 11.25 -7.39 7.80
C GLU A 129 12.10 -8.46 8.51
N HIS A 130 11.45 -9.50 9.02
CA HIS A 130 12.12 -10.63 9.65
C HIS A 130 13.03 -11.37 8.65
N ALA A 131 12.50 -11.70 7.47
CA ALA A 131 13.25 -12.42 6.44
C ALA A 131 14.45 -11.62 5.89
N ASN A 132 14.37 -10.28 5.88
CA ASN A 132 15.45 -9.40 5.43
C ASN A 132 16.33 -8.87 6.58
N VAL A 133 16.05 -9.25 7.83
CA VAL A 133 16.75 -8.77 9.03
C VAL A 133 16.76 -7.24 9.11
N THR A 134 15.63 -6.61 8.79
CA THR A 134 15.45 -5.16 8.88
C THR A 134 14.66 -4.80 10.14
N GLY A 135 14.85 -3.56 10.63
CA GLY A 135 14.03 -3.03 11.72
C GLY A 135 12.58 -2.80 11.28
N PHE A 136 11.67 -2.70 12.26
CA PHE A 136 10.28 -2.33 12.00
C PHE A 136 10.18 -0.86 11.56
N GLU A 137 9.57 -0.61 10.40
CA GLU A 137 9.28 0.74 9.92
C GLU A 137 7.78 1.06 10.06
N LEU A 138 7.42 2.12 10.80
CA LEU A 138 6.00 2.50 10.94
C LEU A 138 5.40 2.87 9.58
N VAL A 139 6.12 3.71 8.84
CA VAL A 139 5.84 4.09 7.45
C VAL A 139 6.76 3.24 6.57
N SER A 140 6.20 2.55 5.58
CA SER A 140 6.93 1.64 4.69
C SER A 140 6.56 1.89 3.23
N GLU A 141 7.21 1.16 2.33
CA GLU A 141 7.12 1.33 0.88
C GLU A 141 5.71 1.05 0.31
N SER A 142 4.81 0.45 1.10
CA SER A 142 3.43 0.16 0.70
C SER A 142 2.39 1.10 1.31
N ASN A 143 2.74 1.85 2.36
CA ASN A 143 1.77 2.64 3.12
C ASN A 143 2.10 4.13 3.21
N PHE A 144 3.24 4.58 2.68
CA PHE A 144 3.67 5.98 2.72
C PHE A 144 2.63 6.96 2.12
N VAL A 145 1.82 6.49 1.18
CA VAL A 145 0.72 7.26 0.59
C VAL A 145 -0.31 7.70 1.62
N ALA A 146 -0.49 6.96 2.73
CA ALA A 146 -1.34 7.40 3.83
C ALA A 146 -0.78 8.65 4.52
N GLU A 147 0.54 8.74 4.73
CA GLU A 147 1.14 9.94 5.30
C GLU A 147 0.99 11.14 4.35
N ILE A 148 1.09 10.91 3.04
CA ILE A 148 0.86 11.96 2.03
C ILE A 148 -0.59 12.48 2.11
N GLU A 149 -1.57 11.59 2.23
CA GLU A 149 -2.98 11.97 2.38
C GLU A 149 -3.24 12.76 3.68
N GLU A 150 -2.62 12.37 4.80
CA GLU A 150 -2.71 13.15 6.05
C GLU A 150 -2.07 14.54 5.90
N LEU A 151 -0.92 14.63 5.22
CA LEU A 151 -0.30 15.93 4.94
C LEU A 151 -1.18 16.79 4.02
N MET A 152 -1.85 16.20 3.03
CA MET A 152 -2.84 16.89 2.19
C MET A 152 -4.00 17.47 3.01
N ILE A 153 -4.53 16.68 3.96
CA ILE A 153 -5.60 17.13 4.86
C ILE A 153 -5.11 18.26 5.77
N GLU A 154 -3.87 18.21 6.26
CA GLU A 154 -3.29 19.29 7.07
C GLU A 154 -3.07 20.58 6.24
N VAL A 155 -2.68 20.48 4.97
CA VAL A 155 -2.61 21.65 4.07
C VAL A 155 -3.97 22.31 3.91
N GLU A 156 -5.02 21.51 3.74
CA GLU A 156 -6.40 21.99 3.52
C GLU A 156 -7.05 22.53 4.79
N THR A 157 -6.86 21.86 5.93
CA THR A 157 -7.59 22.16 7.17
C THR A 157 -6.80 23.00 8.16
N ARG A 158 -5.45 22.93 8.13
CA ARG A 158 -4.51 23.62 9.05
C ARG A 158 -4.88 23.41 10.53
N LYS A 159 -5.39 22.23 10.88
CA LYS A 159 -5.93 21.96 12.21
C LYS A 159 -4.85 21.60 13.23
N ASN A 160 -3.89 20.76 12.85
CA ASN A 160 -2.95 20.18 13.81
C ASN A 160 -1.49 20.54 13.52
N LYS A 161 -1.12 20.79 12.26
CA LYS A 161 0.26 21.10 11.86
C LYS A 161 0.42 22.54 11.35
N THR A 162 1.55 23.17 11.66
CA THR A 162 1.97 24.40 10.99
C THR A 162 2.43 24.10 9.57
N ARG A 163 2.60 25.16 8.77
CA ARG A 163 3.12 25.02 7.41
C ARG A 163 4.53 24.43 7.40
N GLU A 164 5.40 24.88 8.31
CA GLU A 164 6.76 24.39 8.44
C GLU A 164 6.77 22.89 8.79
N GLU A 165 5.89 22.46 9.71
CA GLU A 165 5.77 21.04 10.06
C GLU A 165 5.29 20.16 8.89
N VAL A 166 4.42 20.71 8.03
CA VAL A 166 3.99 20.04 6.78
C VAL A 166 5.13 19.97 5.77
N GLU A 167 5.88 21.07 5.57
CA GLU A 167 7.05 21.12 4.68
C GLU A 167 8.12 20.10 5.11
N GLU A 168 8.43 20.04 6.40
CA GLU A 168 9.34 19.03 6.94
C GLU A 168 8.79 17.60 6.73
N GLY A 169 7.47 17.40 6.87
CA GLY A 169 6.81 16.12 6.60
C GLY A 169 6.98 15.65 5.16
N ILE A 170 6.79 16.57 4.20
CA ILE A 170 6.99 16.32 2.77
C ILE A 170 8.44 15.91 2.50
N GLU A 171 9.41 16.65 3.04
CA GLU A 171 10.82 16.35 2.82
C GLU A 171 11.24 15.02 3.47
N ARG A 172 10.71 14.71 4.66
CA ARG A 172 10.91 13.40 5.30
C ARG A 172 10.42 12.25 4.41
N ILE A 173 9.20 12.35 3.87
CA ILE A 173 8.63 11.29 3.02
C ILE A 173 9.37 11.17 1.69
N LYS A 174 9.74 12.28 1.05
CA LYS A 174 10.58 12.24 -0.15
C LYS A 174 11.91 11.53 0.10
N HIS A 175 12.56 11.84 1.21
CA HIS A 175 13.83 11.20 1.56
C HIS A 175 13.65 9.69 1.78
N GLN A 176 12.59 9.27 2.48
CA GLN A 176 12.26 7.85 2.67
C GLN A 176 11.97 7.13 1.34
N VAL A 177 11.19 7.75 0.45
CA VAL A 177 10.92 7.19 -0.89
C VAL A 177 12.21 7.01 -1.69
N GLN A 178 13.13 7.98 -1.67
CA GLN A 178 14.42 7.85 -2.35
C GLN A 178 15.32 6.77 -1.73
N LYS A 179 15.30 6.62 -0.40
CA LYS A 179 15.99 5.54 0.30
C LYS A 179 15.46 4.18 -0.15
N TRP A 180 14.14 3.96 -0.10
CA TRP A 180 13.53 2.69 -0.53
C TRP A 180 13.79 2.40 -2.00
N ARG A 181 13.70 3.41 -2.88
CA ARG A 181 14.06 3.27 -4.31
C ARG A 181 15.48 2.74 -4.47
N SER A 182 16.44 3.30 -3.73
CA SER A 182 17.84 2.89 -3.81
C SER A 182 18.06 1.46 -3.29
N GLU A 183 17.44 1.11 -2.15
CA GLU A 183 17.60 -0.21 -1.52
C GLU A 183 16.90 -1.34 -2.28
N LEU A 184 15.82 -1.03 -3.00
CA LEU A 184 15.00 -2.01 -3.71
C LEU A 184 15.38 -2.18 -5.19
N LYS A 185 16.11 -1.21 -5.76
CA LYS A 185 16.61 -1.25 -7.14
C LYS A 185 17.46 -2.50 -7.43
N ASP A 186 18.32 -2.88 -6.48
CA ASP A 186 19.23 -4.02 -6.67
C ASP A 186 18.56 -5.38 -6.45
N LYS A 187 17.33 -5.42 -5.92
CA LYS A 187 16.65 -6.67 -5.53
C LYS A 187 15.71 -7.24 -6.61
N CYS A 188 15.61 -6.66 -7.82
CA CYS A 188 14.63 -7.05 -8.85
C CYS A 188 13.15 -7.04 -8.36
N LYS A 189 12.85 -6.29 -7.30
CA LYS A 189 11.50 -6.17 -6.69
C LYS A 189 10.79 -4.85 -7.03
N ASP A 190 11.28 -4.16 -8.08
CA ASP A 190 10.86 -2.79 -8.44
C ASP A 190 9.52 -2.74 -9.19
N LYS A 191 9.20 -3.77 -9.97
CA LYS A 191 8.01 -3.80 -10.85
C LYS A 191 6.68 -3.56 -10.13
N ASP A 192 6.59 -3.94 -8.86
CA ASP A 192 5.35 -3.89 -8.08
C ASP A 192 5.26 -2.69 -7.14
N LEU A 193 6.32 -1.88 -7.04
CA LEU A 193 6.35 -0.72 -6.15
C LEU A 193 5.65 0.50 -6.75
N PHE A 194 4.83 1.14 -5.94
CA PHE A 194 4.29 2.46 -6.24
C PHE A 194 5.14 3.52 -5.59
N TRP A 195 5.51 4.55 -6.35
CA TRP A 195 6.39 5.60 -5.85
C TRP A 195 5.72 6.97 -5.66
N GLY A 196 4.41 7.07 -5.88
CA GLY A 196 3.64 8.25 -5.50
C GLY A 196 4.04 9.55 -6.20
N GLU A 197 4.59 9.48 -7.43
CA GLU A 197 5.09 10.67 -8.12
C GLU A 197 3.99 11.72 -8.33
N SER A 198 2.79 11.30 -8.79
CA SER A 198 1.66 12.21 -9.02
C SER A 198 1.14 12.81 -7.71
N ILE A 199 0.87 11.97 -6.70
CA ILE A 199 0.33 12.43 -5.41
C ILE A 199 1.31 13.36 -4.66
N LEU A 200 2.63 13.10 -4.75
CA LEU A 200 3.65 14.01 -4.20
C LEU A 200 3.66 15.35 -4.93
N SER A 201 3.58 15.36 -6.25
CA SER A 201 3.48 16.60 -7.04
C SER A 201 2.23 17.40 -6.66
N LYS A 202 1.06 16.75 -6.54
CA LYS A 202 -0.20 17.38 -6.12
C LYS A 202 -0.09 18.01 -4.73
N LEU A 203 0.58 17.36 -3.78
CA LEU A 203 0.81 17.91 -2.45
C LEU A 203 1.68 19.16 -2.48
N GLN A 204 2.75 19.15 -3.27
CA GLN A 204 3.59 20.34 -3.44
C GLN A 204 2.85 21.50 -4.12
N GLU A 205 2.05 21.21 -5.15
CA GLU A 205 1.23 22.21 -5.82
C GLU A 205 0.20 22.83 -4.88
N LYS A 206 -0.50 22.02 -4.08
CA LYS A 206 -1.46 22.53 -3.09
C LYS A 206 -0.81 23.37 -2.01
N LEU A 207 0.34 22.94 -1.49
CA LEU A 207 1.10 23.71 -0.52
C LEU A 207 1.53 25.07 -1.13
N ALA A 208 1.93 25.09 -2.41
CA ALA A 208 2.27 26.30 -3.12
C ALA A 208 1.06 27.21 -3.42
N GLN A 209 -0.13 26.65 -3.65
CA GLN A 209 -1.36 27.41 -3.87
C GLN A 209 -1.92 28.02 -2.56
N GLY A 210 -1.66 27.41 -1.41
CA GLY A 210 -1.99 27.97 -0.09
C GLY A 210 -1.20 29.21 0.34
N LEU A 211 -0.39 29.79 -0.57
CA LEU A 211 0.38 31.04 -0.43
C LEU A 211 -0.41 32.31 -0.80
N GLN A 212 -1.61 32.19 -1.38
CA GLN A 212 -2.50 33.33 -1.68
C GLN A 212 -3.61 33.44 -0.62
#